data_AF-A0A2V7DAR5-F1
#
_entry.id   AF-A0A2V7DAR5-F1
#
_cell.length_a   1.000
_cell.length_b   1.000
_cell.length_c   1.000
_cell.angle_alpha   90.00
_cell.angle_beta   90.00
_cell.angle_gamma   90.00
#
_symmetry.space_group_name_H-M   'P 1'
#
loop_
_entity.id
_entity.type
_entity.pdbx_description
1 polymer ?
#
loop_
_entity_poly.entity_id
_entity_poly.type
_entity_poly.pdbx_seq_one_letter_code
_entity_poly.pdbx_strand_id
1 'polypeptide(L)'
;MRPHLLAWQWSDYPGKHRDRINLLVHIVAVPVFQVAMLALVYEVAAGSPVCAGVAAAGIVLSIVAQGRGHAREPEVPAPFTGAGDIVTRLLAEQWVTFPRFVLSGAWYANLTRARERRPAVERPQR
;
A
#
# COMPACT_ATOMS: atom_id res chain seq x y z
N MET A 1 -17.60 -9.89 0.55
CA MET A 1 -16.51 -9.82 -0.45
C MET A 1 -17.05 -9.11 -1.68
N ARG A 2 -16.28 -8.25 -2.33
CA ARG A 2 -16.72 -7.53 -3.54
C ARG A 2 -16.68 -8.44 -4.78
N PRO A 3 -17.70 -8.37 -5.67
CA PRO A 3 -17.63 -9.04 -6.96
C PRO A 3 -16.52 -8.42 -7.82
N HIS A 4 -15.83 -9.25 -8.61
CA HIS A 4 -14.74 -8.82 -9.49
C HIS A 4 -13.67 -7.96 -8.80
N LEU A 5 -13.31 -8.31 -7.56
CA LEU A 5 -12.45 -7.53 -6.67
C LEU A 5 -11.21 -6.93 -7.36
N LEU A 6 -10.45 -7.73 -8.11
CA LEU A 6 -9.23 -7.24 -8.77
C LEU A 6 -9.51 -6.20 -9.84
N ALA A 7 -10.56 -6.39 -10.65
CA ALA A 7 -10.95 -5.43 -11.68
C ALA A 7 -11.45 -4.13 -11.04
N TRP A 8 -12.29 -4.24 -10.00
CA TRP A 8 -12.78 -3.10 -9.23
C TRP A 8 -11.66 -2.34 -8.51
N GLN A 9 -10.73 -3.05 -7.87
CA GLN A 9 -9.62 -2.41 -7.15
C GLN A 9 -8.68 -1.71 -8.14
N TRP A 10 -8.42 -2.33 -9.30
CA TRP A 10 -7.56 -1.79 -10.34
C TRP A 10 -8.12 -0.57 -11.06
N SER A 11 -9.44 -0.53 -11.30
CA SER A 11 -10.08 0.45 -12.19
C SER A 11 -9.78 1.91 -11.84
N ASP A 12 -9.48 2.17 -10.58
CA ASP A 12 -9.14 3.51 -10.09
C ASP A 12 -7.94 3.50 -9.11
N TYR A 13 -7.12 2.44 -9.14
CA TYR A 13 -5.97 2.32 -8.25
C TYR A 13 -4.95 3.45 -8.44
N PRO A 14 -4.55 3.81 -9.69
CA PRO A 14 -3.65 4.94 -9.91
C PRO A 14 -4.27 6.30 -9.52
N GLY A 15 -5.59 6.44 -9.59
CA GLY A 15 -6.29 7.66 -9.18
C GLY A 15 -6.15 7.94 -7.68
N LYS A 16 -6.16 6.86 -6.89
CA LYS A 16 -6.07 6.87 -5.43
C LYS A 16 -4.65 6.82 -4.85
N HIS A 17 -3.61 6.89 -5.70
CA HIS A 17 -2.20 6.87 -5.28
C HIS A 17 -1.42 8.02 -5.91
N ARG A 18 -1.80 9.26 -5.59
CA ARG A 18 -1.23 10.47 -6.19
C ARG A 18 -0.35 11.25 -5.20
N ASP A 19 -0.52 11.07 -3.89
CA ASP A 19 0.37 11.70 -2.91
C ASP A 19 1.75 11.04 -2.94
N ARG A 20 2.79 11.87 -3.05
CA ARG A 20 4.18 11.40 -3.14
C ARG A 20 4.59 10.59 -1.92
N ILE A 21 4.17 11.01 -0.72
CA ILE A 21 4.57 10.31 0.50
C ILE A 21 3.81 8.98 0.58
N ASN A 22 2.52 8.95 0.25
CA ASN A 22 1.75 7.72 0.16
C ASN A 22 2.38 6.69 -0.80
N LEU A 23 2.81 7.13 -1.99
CA LEU A 23 3.51 6.28 -2.95
C LEU A 23 4.80 5.69 -2.37
N LEU A 24 5.66 6.52 -1.76
CA LEU A 24 6.91 6.05 -1.17
C LEU A 24 6.67 5.11 0.01
N VAL A 25 5.66 5.38 0.83
CA VAL A 25 5.25 4.49 1.92
C VAL A 25 4.86 3.13 1.37
N HIS A 26 4.03 3.04 0.33
CA HIS A 26 3.64 1.75 -0.23
C HIS A 26 4.80 0.99 -0.88
N ILE A 27 5.70 1.69 -1.58
CA ILE A 27 6.90 1.07 -2.20
C ILE A 27 7.75 0.30 -1.17
N VAL A 28 7.79 0.77 0.08
CA VAL A 28 8.53 0.11 1.15
C VAL A 28 7.64 -0.84 1.96
N ALA A 29 6.46 -0.38 2.36
CA ALA A 29 5.59 -1.12 3.27
C ALA A 29 5.00 -2.39 2.66
N VAL A 30 4.74 -2.43 1.35
CA VAL A 30 4.20 -3.63 0.70
C VAL A 30 5.23 -4.77 0.65
N PRO A 31 6.49 -4.56 0.22
CA PRO A 31 7.52 -5.59 0.35
C PRO A 31 7.76 -6.05 1.80
N VAL A 32 7.76 -5.12 2.77
CA VAL A 32 7.90 -5.48 4.19
C VAL A 32 6.74 -6.36 4.64
N PHE A 33 5.49 -6.03 4.25
CA PHE A 33 4.33 -6.87 4.52
C PHE A 33 4.51 -8.28 3.93
N GLN A 34 4.94 -8.39 2.66
CA GLN A 34 5.10 -9.67 1.98
C GLN A 34 6.15 -10.55 2.69
N VAL A 35 7.32 -9.99 3.00
CA VAL A 35 8.38 -10.71 3.72
C VAL A 35 7.91 -11.10 5.11
N ALA A 36 7.27 -10.21 5.84
CA ALA A 36 6.75 -10.48 7.19
C ALA A 36 5.65 -11.56 7.17
N MET A 37 4.80 -11.58 6.14
CA MET A 37 3.76 -12.61 5.99
C MET A 37 4.37 -13.98 5.68
N LEU A 38 5.35 -14.06 4.78
CA LEU A 38 6.07 -15.30 4.49
C LEU A 38 6.85 -15.79 5.72
N ALA A 39 7.52 -14.88 6.42
CA ALA A 39 8.22 -15.19 7.66
C ALA A 39 7.26 -15.70 8.74
N LEU A 40 6.09 -15.09 8.89
CA LEU A 40 5.09 -15.56 9.85
C LEU A 40 4.68 -17.01 9.57
N VAL A 41 4.39 -17.34 8.31
CA VAL A 41 4.04 -18.71 7.91
C VAL A 41 5.18 -19.68 8.22
N TYR A 42 6.41 -19.30 7.89
CA TYR A 42 7.59 -20.12 8.14
C TYR A 42 7.83 -20.35 9.65
N GLU A 43 7.83 -19.29 10.46
CA GLU A 43 8.16 -19.36 11.88
C GLU A 43 7.07 -20.08 12.70
N VAL A 44 5.81 -19.99 12.27
CA VAL A 44 4.72 -20.82 12.83
C VAL A 44 4.98 -22.29 12.52
N ALA A 45 5.37 -22.64 11.29
CA ALA A 45 5.72 -24.02 10.95
C ALA A 45 6.98 -24.52 11.66
N ALA A 46 7.95 -23.63 11.90
CA ALA A 46 9.18 -23.91 12.62
C ALA A 46 9.01 -23.96 14.15
N GLY A 47 7.84 -23.58 14.69
CA GLY A 47 7.56 -23.61 16.12
C GLY A 47 8.28 -22.52 16.92
N SER A 48 8.61 -21.38 16.30
CA SER A 48 9.29 -20.26 16.96
C SER A 48 8.31 -19.12 17.27
N PRO A 49 7.70 -19.09 18.48
CA PRO A 49 6.69 -18.09 18.81
C PRO A 49 7.25 -16.67 18.87
N VAL A 50 8.51 -16.50 19.27
CA VAL A 50 9.17 -15.18 19.33
C VAL A 50 9.33 -14.61 17.93
N CYS A 51 9.89 -15.39 16.99
CA CYS A 51 10.07 -14.95 15.62
C CYS A 51 8.73 -14.73 14.91
N ALA A 52 7.75 -15.61 15.14
CA ALA A 52 6.37 -15.41 14.66
C ALA A 52 5.76 -14.10 15.18
N GLY A 53 5.99 -13.76 16.45
CA GLY A 53 5.56 -12.48 17.03
C GLY A 53 6.20 -11.27 16.35
N VAL A 54 7.50 -11.32 16.05
CA VAL A 54 8.20 -10.27 15.29
C VAL A 54 7.63 -10.12 13.88
N ALA A 55 7.39 -11.24 13.19
CA ALA A 55 6.79 -11.24 11.87
C ALA A 55 5.37 -10.64 11.88
N ALA A 56 4.54 -11.02 12.86
CA ALA A 56 3.21 -10.45 13.05
C ALA A 56 3.27 -8.93 13.32
N ALA A 57 4.22 -8.45 14.12
CA ALA A 57 4.42 -7.03 14.34
C ALA A 57 4.81 -6.29 13.04
N GLY A 58 5.68 -6.89 12.21
CA GLY A 58 6.04 -6.35 10.89
C GLY A 58 4.84 -6.19 9.95
N ILE A 59 3.92 -7.16 9.95
CA ILE A 59 2.65 -7.07 9.20
C ILE A 59 1.82 -5.88 9.69
N VAL A 60 1.59 -5.78 11.00
CA VAL A 60 0.78 -4.70 11.61
C VAL A 60 1.37 -3.33 11.33
N LEU A 61 2.68 -3.15 11.53
CA LEU A 61 3.37 -1.89 11.26
C LEU A 61 3.26 -1.49 9.79
N SER A 62 3.35 -2.45 8.87
CA SER A 62 3.19 -2.20 7.43
C SER A 62 1.78 -1.74 7.08
N ILE A 63 0.74 -2.38 7.65
CA ILE A 63 -0.66 -1.97 7.45
C ILE A 63 -0.90 -0.56 8.00
N VAL A 64 -0.40 -0.28 9.20
CA VAL A 64 -0.56 1.03 9.86
C VAL A 64 0.14 2.13 9.07
N ALA A 65 1.35 1.88 8.56
CA ALA A 65 2.08 2.81 7.71
C ALA A 65 1.28 3.12 6.43
N GLN A 66 0.79 2.09 5.74
CA GLN A 66 -0.04 2.25 4.54
C GLN A 66 -1.33 3.03 4.84
N GLY A 67 -2.01 2.73 5.94
CA GLY A 67 -3.20 3.49 6.37
C GLY A 67 -2.91 4.98 6.60
N ARG A 68 -1.75 5.30 7.19
CA ARG A 68 -1.30 6.70 7.34
C ARG A 68 -0.93 7.35 6.00
N GLY A 69 -0.38 6.59 5.07
CA GLY A 69 -0.14 7.05 3.70
C GLY A 69 -1.45 7.40 3.01
N HIS A 70 -2.42 6.49 3.02
CA HIS A 70 -3.76 6.65 2.45
C HIS A 70 -4.51 7.85 3.00
N ALA A 71 -4.35 8.17 4.30
CA ALA A 71 -4.97 9.34 4.92
C ALA A 71 -4.51 10.69 4.33
N ARG A 72 -3.47 10.69 3.50
CA ARG A 72 -2.94 11.88 2.80
C ARG A 72 -3.52 12.04 1.40
N GLU A 73 -4.19 11.02 0.88
CA GLU A 73 -4.78 11.08 -0.46
C GLU A 73 -6.01 12.00 -0.45
N PRO A 74 -6.24 12.80 -1.50
CA PRO A 74 -7.41 13.67 -1.59
C PRO A 74 -8.73 12.89 -1.70
N GLU A 75 -8.67 11.71 -2.30
CA GLU A 75 -9.84 10.87 -2.56
C GLU A 75 -9.99 9.83 -1.45
N VAL A 76 -11.15 9.81 -0.80
CA VAL A 76 -11.44 8.85 0.28
C VAL A 76 -11.67 7.46 -0.33
N PRO A 77 -11.02 6.40 0.19
CA PRO A 77 -11.29 5.04 -0.25
C PRO A 77 -12.76 4.64 -0.01
N ALA A 78 -13.31 3.81 -0.89
CA ALA A 78 -14.66 3.27 -0.70
C ALA A 78 -14.79 2.57 0.67
N PRO A 79 -15.91 2.75 1.38
CA PRO A 79 -16.10 2.16 2.70
C PRO A 79 -16.05 0.63 2.63
N PHE A 80 -15.61 0.02 3.72
CA PHE A 80 -15.60 -1.43 3.84
C PHE A 80 -17.02 -1.94 4.07
N THR A 81 -17.37 -3.04 3.41
CA THR A 81 -18.69 -3.68 3.57
C THR A 81 -18.69 -4.78 4.65
N GLY A 82 -17.57 -4.95 5.37
CA GLY A 82 -17.39 -5.94 6.42
C GLY A 82 -15.96 -6.50 6.49
N ALA A 83 -15.68 -7.35 7.48
CA ALA A 83 -14.35 -7.92 7.72
C ALA A 83 -13.77 -8.67 6.50
N GLY A 84 -14.61 -9.45 5.81
CA GLY A 84 -14.18 -10.15 4.59
C GLY A 84 -13.79 -9.20 3.45
N ASP A 85 -14.42 -8.02 3.34
CA ASP A 85 -14.03 -7.00 2.37
C ASP A 85 -12.67 -6.38 2.74
N ILE A 86 -12.43 -6.12 4.03
CA ILE A 86 -11.16 -5.61 4.54
C ILE A 86 -10.03 -6.58 4.19
N VAL A 87 -10.17 -7.85 4.59
CA VAL A 87 -9.12 -8.88 4.40
C VAL A 87 -8.83 -9.09 2.91
N THR A 88 -9.87 -9.23 2.09
CA THR A 88 -9.67 -9.49 0.66
C THR A 88 -9.07 -8.30 -0.08
N ARG A 89 -9.51 -7.07 0.20
CA ARG A 89 -8.90 -5.86 -0.38
C ARG A 89 -7.44 -5.70 0.03
N LEU A 90 -7.14 -5.93 1.31
CA LEU A 90 -5.77 -5.87 1.81
C LEU A 90 -4.89 -6.88 1.08
N LEU A 91 -5.25 -8.17 1.09
CA LEU A 91 -4.46 -9.21 0.44
C LEU A 91 -4.32 -8.98 -1.07
N ALA A 92 -5.41 -8.61 -1.76
CA ALA A 92 -5.38 -8.28 -3.17
C ALA A 92 -4.43 -7.11 -3.45
N GLU A 93 -4.43 -6.08 -2.59
CA GLU A 93 -3.52 -4.95 -2.70
C GLU A 93 -2.06 -5.38 -2.57
N GLN A 94 -1.74 -6.10 -1.50
CA GLN A 94 -0.35 -6.46 -1.19
C GLN A 94 0.26 -7.39 -2.23
N TRP A 95 -0.52 -8.35 -2.76
CA TRP A 95 0.00 -9.43 -3.60
C TRP A 95 -0.26 -9.27 -5.09
N VAL A 96 -1.25 -8.47 -5.49
CA VAL A 96 -1.66 -8.38 -6.90
C VAL A 96 -1.69 -6.94 -7.38
N THR A 97 -2.52 -6.10 -6.78
CA THR A 97 -2.83 -4.77 -7.31
C THR A 97 -1.64 -3.82 -7.19
N PHE A 98 -0.97 -3.75 -6.04
CA PHE A 98 0.21 -2.90 -5.88
C PHE A 98 1.40 -3.38 -6.72
N PRO A 99 1.78 -4.69 -6.71
CA PRO A 99 2.81 -5.18 -7.62
C PRO A 99 2.50 -4.87 -9.10
N ARG A 100 1.26 -5.07 -9.54
CA ARG A 100 0.82 -4.70 -10.89
C ARG A 100 0.96 -3.21 -11.16
N PHE A 101 0.65 -2.36 -10.20
CA PHE A 101 0.80 -0.90 -10.29
C PHE A 101 2.26 -0.46 -10.40
N VAL A 102 3.17 -1.14 -9.70
CA VAL A 102 4.61 -0.89 -9.82
C VAL A 102 5.12 -1.34 -11.19
N LEU A 103 4.78 -2.56 -11.59
CA LEU A 103 5.25 -3.17 -12.84
C LEU A 103 4.68 -2.49 -14.10
N SER A 104 3.50 -1.87 -14.01
CA SER A 104 2.93 -1.10 -15.13
C SER A 104 3.58 0.28 -15.32
N GLY A 105 4.44 0.72 -14.40
CA GLY A 105 5.04 2.06 -14.42
C GLY A 105 4.11 3.20 -13.96
N ALA A 106 2.85 2.89 -13.61
CA ALA A 106 1.88 3.90 -13.18
C ALA A 106 2.31 4.63 -11.90
N TRP A 107 3.04 3.95 -11.00
CA TRP A 107 3.64 4.57 -9.82
C TRP A 107 4.62 5.70 -10.16
N TYR A 108 5.46 5.51 -11.17
CA TYR A 108 6.46 6.49 -11.57
C TYR A 108 5.79 7.69 -12.23
N ALA A 109 4.78 7.45 -13.07
CA ALA A 109 3.97 8.51 -13.66
C ALA A 109 3.25 9.36 -12.59
N ASN A 110 2.76 8.75 -11.52
CA ASN A 110 2.17 9.50 -10.41
C ASN A 110 3.22 10.24 -9.57
N LEU A 111 4.39 9.64 -9.36
CA LEU A 111 5.49 10.25 -8.61
C LEU A 111 6.02 11.52 -9.30
N THR A 112 6.17 11.50 -10.63
CA THR A 112 6.60 12.67 -11.41
C THR A 112 5.56 13.79 -11.36
N ARG A 113 4.28 13.47 -11.58
CA ARG A 113 3.16 14.42 -11.47
C ARG A 113 3.03 15.03 -10.07
N ALA A 114 3.25 14.24 -9.02
CA ALA A 114 3.24 14.73 -7.64
C ALA A 114 4.39 15.72 -7.37
N ARG A 115 5.52 15.59 -8.08
CA ARG A 115 6.64 16.54 -8.00
C ARG A 115 6.30 17.87 -8.65
N GLU A 116 5.62 17.85 -9.79
CA GLU A 116 5.18 19.05 -10.52
C GLU A 116 4.14 19.87 -9.73
N ARG A 117 3.30 19.20 -8.93
CA ARG A 117 2.27 19.86 -8.10
C ARG A 117 2.80 20.55 -6.85
N ARG A 118 4.07 20.34 -6.46
CA ARG A 118 4.67 21.17 -5.39
C ARG A 118 4.91 22.56 -5.97
N PRO A 119 4.36 23.65 -5.38
CA PRO A 119 4.71 24.99 -5.82
C PRO A 119 6.22 25.12 -5.77
N ALA A 120 6.82 25.54 -6.89
CA ALA A 120 8.23 25.89 -6.91
C ALA A 120 8.42 26.90 -5.78
N VAL A 121 9.27 26.59 -4.80
CA VAL A 121 9.69 27.55 -3.79
C VAL A 121 10.12 28.79 -4.56
N GLU A 122 9.37 29.87 -4.40
CA GLU A 122 9.58 31.14 -5.07
C GLU A 122 11.03 31.53 -4.80
N ARG A 123 11.90 31.38 -5.81
CA ARG A 123 13.29 31.81 -5.67
C ARG A 123 13.22 33.32 -5.48
N PRO A 124 13.76 33.89 -4.39
CA PRO A 124 13.81 35.33 -4.24
C PRO A 124 14.54 35.89 -5.45
N GLN A 125 13.87 36.73 -6.25
CA GLN A 125 14.55 37.50 -7.28
C GLN A 125 15.52 38.43 -6.54
N ARG A 126 16.82 38.18 -6.74
CA ARG A 126 17.89 39.09 -6.31
C ARG A 126 18.13 40.14 -7.37
#